data_AF-A0AA90VHP4-F1
#
_entry.id   AF-A0AA90VHP4-F1
#
_cell.length_a   1.000
_cell.length_b   1.000
_cell.length_c   1.000
_cell.angle_alpha   90.00
_cell.angle_beta   90.00
_cell.angle_gamma   90.00
#
_symmetry.space_group_name_H-M   'P 1'
#
loop_
_entity.id
_entity.type
_entity.pdbx_description
1 polymer ?
#
loop_
_entity_poly.entity_id
_entity_poly.type
_entity_poly.pdbx_seq_one_letter_code
_entity_poly.pdbx_strand_id
1 'polypeptide(L)'
;MKDGNVPTMRNNILEPIIRFTMDSWFNGTSTTEETAVVCRQIIKGAVALSQENNSASTSSDNQLSSDDIATCMIGRLVDSISLIGEKERSKHQLCKAIFNFFAHVLNRDWLQLFLLIKELPDIASHGKAASVKLNTAEDMSLFQSLCSAYKVCCPTSTVETAAKPVVTAKADNHK
;
A
#
# COMPACT_ATOMS: atom_id res chain seq x y z
N MET A 1 -11.27 -17.71 -36.90
CA MET A 1 -10.45 -17.56 -35.69
C MET A 1 -9.45 -16.44 -35.95
N LYS A 2 -9.54 -15.33 -35.22
CA LYS A 2 -8.51 -14.30 -35.18
C LYS A 2 -8.09 -14.15 -33.72
N ASP A 3 -6.82 -14.39 -33.47
CA ASP A 3 -6.19 -14.42 -32.15
C ASP A 3 -6.44 -13.13 -31.37
N GLY A 4 -7.18 -13.28 -30.27
CA GLY A 4 -7.36 -12.27 -29.24
C GLY A 4 -6.15 -12.26 -28.31
N ASN A 5 -5.06 -11.58 -28.70
CA ASN A 5 -3.85 -11.50 -27.88
C ASN A 5 -3.42 -10.07 -27.48
N VAL A 6 -4.30 -9.08 -27.65
CA VAL A 6 -4.01 -7.68 -27.27
C VAL A 6 -4.24 -7.36 -25.78
N PRO A 7 -5.22 -7.97 -25.05
CA PRO A 7 -5.38 -7.70 -23.62
C PRO A 7 -4.20 -8.20 -22.77
N THR A 8 -3.58 -9.30 -23.18
CA THR A 8 -2.50 -9.98 -22.46
C THR A 8 -1.24 -9.13 -22.37
N MET A 9 -0.90 -8.38 -23.43
CA MET A 9 0.37 -7.64 -23.49
C MET A 9 0.37 -6.37 -22.60
N ARG A 10 -0.78 -5.70 -22.41
CA ARG A 10 -0.89 -4.49 -21.56
C ARG A 10 -0.64 -4.79 -20.09
N ASN A 11 -1.23 -5.87 -19.58
CA ASN A 11 -1.00 -6.30 -18.20
C ASN A 11 0.45 -6.78 -17.99
N ASN A 12 1.05 -7.41 -19.02
CA ASN A 12 2.42 -7.93 -18.94
C ASN A 12 3.51 -6.85 -18.81
N ILE A 13 3.31 -5.63 -19.31
CA ILE A 13 4.29 -4.53 -19.17
C ILE A 13 4.02 -3.69 -17.93
N LEU A 14 2.74 -3.44 -17.63
CA LEU A 14 2.35 -2.58 -16.51
C LEU A 14 2.73 -3.20 -15.16
N GLU A 15 2.55 -4.50 -15.00
CA GLU A 15 2.85 -5.18 -13.74
C GLU A 15 4.34 -5.10 -13.34
N PRO A 16 5.33 -5.41 -14.22
CA PRO A 16 6.73 -5.20 -13.92
C PRO A 16 7.08 -3.76 -13.53
N ILE A 17 6.50 -2.76 -14.20
CA ILE A 17 6.75 -1.34 -13.89
C ILE A 17 6.18 -0.97 -12.52
N ILE A 18 4.95 -1.39 -12.22
CA ILE A 18 4.33 -1.17 -10.91
C ILE A 18 5.17 -1.84 -9.82
N ARG A 19 5.55 -3.11 -10.02
CA ARG A 19 6.39 -3.86 -9.07
C ARG A 19 7.70 -3.13 -8.82
N PHE A 20 8.45 -2.79 -9.88
CA PHE A 20 9.70 -2.06 -9.75
C PHE A 20 9.54 -0.74 -8.99
N THR A 21 8.47 0.02 -9.30
CA THR A 21 8.20 1.31 -8.65
C THR A 21 7.94 1.15 -7.15
N MET A 22 7.06 0.21 -6.77
CA MET A 22 6.72 -0.03 -5.35
C MET A 22 7.90 -0.61 -4.58
N ASP A 23 8.63 -1.57 -5.16
CA ASP A 23 9.78 -2.19 -4.52
C ASP A 23 10.92 -1.18 -4.35
N SER A 24 11.14 -0.29 -5.32
CA SER A 24 12.17 0.76 -5.20
C SER A 24 11.86 1.74 -4.08
N TRP A 25 10.59 2.12 -3.93
CA TRP A 25 10.17 2.96 -2.81
C TRP A 25 10.28 2.24 -1.47
N PHE A 26 9.79 1.00 -1.40
CA PHE A 26 9.79 0.20 -0.18
C PHE A 26 11.22 -0.07 0.34
N ASN A 27 12.15 -0.38 -0.58
CA ASN A 27 13.55 -0.62 -0.25
C ASN A 27 14.36 0.67 -0.04
N GLY A 28 13.74 1.84 -0.18
CA GLY A 28 14.37 3.14 0.03
C GLY A 28 15.33 3.58 -1.08
N THR A 29 15.30 2.95 -2.26
CA THR A 29 16.11 3.35 -3.42
C THR A 29 15.49 4.52 -4.20
N SER A 30 14.23 4.85 -3.94
CA SER A 30 13.53 6.02 -4.50
C SER A 30 12.87 6.85 -3.40
N THR A 31 12.85 8.17 -3.56
CA THR A 31 12.19 9.06 -2.60
C THR A 31 10.67 8.94 -2.69
N THR A 32 9.96 9.37 -1.64
CA THR A 32 8.50 9.37 -1.63
C THR A 32 7.92 10.28 -2.72
N GLU A 33 8.53 11.44 -2.89
CA GLU A 33 8.12 12.50 -3.80
C GLU A 33 8.26 12.05 -5.27
N GLU A 34 9.41 11.47 -5.62
CA GLU A 34 9.65 10.91 -6.95
C GLU A 34 8.68 9.76 -7.25
N THR A 35 8.52 8.84 -6.29
CA THR A 35 7.61 7.69 -6.46
C THR A 35 6.17 8.16 -6.67
N ALA A 36 5.70 9.16 -5.92
CA ALA A 36 4.37 9.73 -6.09
C ALA A 36 4.17 10.35 -7.48
N VAL A 37 5.20 11.00 -8.04
CA VAL A 37 5.17 11.50 -9.43
C VAL A 37 5.08 10.34 -10.42
N VAL A 38 5.91 9.31 -10.25
CA VAL A 38 5.93 8.14 -11.14
C VAL A 38 4.58 7.40 -11.13
N CYS A 39 3.97 7.16 -9.97
CA CYS A 39 2.63 6.54 -9.88
C CYS A 39 1.58 7.30 -10.68
N ARG A 40 1.57 8.65 -10.55
CA ARG A 40 0.66 9.50 -11.34
C ARG A 40 0.90 9.36 -12.85
N GLN A 41 2.17 9.28 -13.28
CA GLN A 41 2.50 9.14 -14.70
C GLN A 41 2.16 7.76 -15.24
N ILE A 42 2.36 6.70 -14.47
CA ILE A 42 1.98 5.35 -14.87
C ILE A 42 0.46 5.29 -15.09
N ILE A 43 -0.35 5.84 -14.18
CA ILE A 43 -1.82 5.87 -14.34
C ILE A 43 -2.20 6.64 -15.60
N LYS A 44 -1.68 7.87 -15.77
CA LYS A 44 -1.98 8.70 -16.96
C LYS A 44 -1.60 8.00 -18.26
N GLY A 45 -0.39 7.43 -18.32
CA GLY A 45 0.11 6.71 -19.48
C GLY A 45 -0.71 5.46 -19.79
N ALA A 46 -1.02 4.64 -18.79
CA ALA A 46 -1.80 3.43 -18.97
C ALA A 46 -3.25 3.71 -19.41
N VAL A 47 -3.89 4.75 -18.85
CA VAL A 47 -5.22 5.18 -19.30
C VAL A 47 -5.17 5.70 -20.75
N ALA A 48 -4.20 6.53 -21.11
CA ALA A 48 -4.04 7.04 -22.47
C ALA A 48 -3.81 5.90 -23.49
N LEU A 49 -2.90 4.97 -23.18
CA LEU A 49 -2.64 3.78 -24.00
C LEU A 49 -3.87 2.87 -24.13
N SER A 50 -4.74 2.85 -23.11
CA SER A 50 -5.99 2.08 -23.19
C SER A 50 -7.02 2.74 -24.12
N GLN A 51 -7.02 4.07 -24.21
CA GLN A 51 -7.94 4.87 -25.03
C GLN A 51 -7.52 4.91 -26.51
N GLU A 52 -6.24 5.16 -26.78
CA GLU A 52 -5.71 5.31 -28.14
C GLU A 52 -5.97 4.07 -29.01
N ASN A 53 -5.79 2.88 -28.42
CA ASN A 53 -5.99 1.59 -29.09
C ASN A 53 -7.46 1.22 -29.35
N ASN A 54 -8.42 1.87 -28.68
CA ASN A 54 -9.84 1.58 -28.84
C ASN A 54 -10.51 2.48 -29.90
N SER A 55 -9.81 3.49 -30.42
CA SER A 55 -10.28 4.30 -31.56
C SER A 55 -10.47 3.49 -32.85
N ALA A 56 -9.93 2.25 -32.90
CA ALA A 56 -10.05 1.32 -34.02
C ALA A 56 -11.03 0.13 -33.76
N SER A 57 -11.64 0.02 -32.57
CA SER A 57 -12.47 -1.15 -32.20
C SER A 57 -13.65 -0.72 -31.32
N THR A 58 -14.88 -1.02 -31.76
CA THR A 58 -16.14 -0.66 -31.09
C THR A 58 -16.45 -1.48 -29.81
N SER A 59 -15.44 -2.08 -29.16
CA SER A 59 -15.60 -2.90 -27.95
C SER A 59 -15.10 -2.14 -26.72
N SER A 60 -16.02 -1.79 -25.82
CA SER A 60 -15.76 -1.10 -24.55
C SER A 60 -15.09 -1.96 -23.48
N ASP A 61 -15.01 -3.27 -23.68
CA ASP A 61 -14.84 -4.22 -22.58
C ASP A 61 -13.39 -4.35 -22.06
N ASN A 62 -12.44 -3.62 -22.64
CA ASN A 62 -11.00 -3.70 -22.32
C ASN A 62 -10.35 -2.36 -21.92
N GLN A 63 -11.14 -1.35 -21.54
CA GLN A 63 -10.59 -0.07 -21.08
C GLN A 63 -10.17 -0.16 -19.61
N LEU A 64 -8.87 -0.05 -19.34
CA LEU A 64 -8.37 0.03 -17.97
C LEU A 64 -8.75 1.39 -17.38
N SER A 65 -9.53 1.38 -16.31
CA SER A 65 -9.81 2.62 -15.58
C SER A 65 -8.61 3.05 -14.75
N SER A 66 -8.55 4.34 -14.41
CA SER A 66 -7.59 4.85 -13.44
C SER A 66 -7.65 4.09 -12.10
N ASP A 67 -8.83 3.58 -11.74
CA ASP A 67 -9.08 2.93 -10.46
C ASP A 67 -8.54 1.51 -10.45
N ASP A 68 -8.64 0.81 -11.58
CA ASP A 68 -8.06 -0.53 -11.74
C ASP A 68 -6.54 -0.48 -11.59
N ILE A 69 -5.90 0.52 -12.22
CA ILE A 69 -4.45 0.70 -12.15
C ILE A 69 -4.01 1.09 -10.74
N ALA A 70 -4.73 2.04 -10.10
CA ALA A 70 -4.46 2.44 -8.73
C ALA A 70 -4.64 1.27 -7.75
N THR A 71 -5.67 0.44 -7.95
CA THR A 71 -5.91 -0.78 -7.16
C THR A 71 -4.77 -1.79 -7.34
N CYS A 72 -4.26 -1.97 -8.56
CA CYS A 72 -3.11 -2.82 -8.82
C CYS A 72 -1.84 -2.32 -8.09
N MET A 73 -1.58 -1.01 -8.16
CA MET A 73 -0.46 -0.37 -7.44
C MET A 73 -0.56 -0.54 -5.93
N ILE A 74 -1.75 -0.29 -5.36
CA ILE A 74 -2.01 -0.47 -3.93
C ILE A 74 -1.88 -1.94 -3.54
N GLY A 75 -2.32 -2.86 -4.40
CA GLY A 75 -2.10 -4.30 -4.19
C GLY A 75 -0.63 -4.65 -4.05
N ARG A 76 0.22 -4.12 -4.93
CA ARG A 76 1.68 -4.31 -4.85
C ARG A 76 2.30 -3.65 -3.63
N LEU A 77 1.85 -2.45 -3.28
CA LEU A 77 2.25 -1.80 -2.04
C LEU A 77 1.91 -2.65 -0.80
N VAL A 78 0.72 -3.25 -0.75
CA VAL A 78 0.32 -4.16 0.33
C VAL A 78 1.17 -5.42 0.35
N ASP A 79 1.48 -5.99 -0.82
CA ASP A 79 2.40 -7.13 -0.91
C ASP A 79 3.78 -6.80 -0.32
N SER A 80 4.31 -5.59 -0.56
CA SER A 80 5.60 -5.17 -0.04
C SER A 80 5.61 -4.94 1.48
N ILE A 81 4.54 -4.39 2.06
CA ILE A 81 4.48 -4.06 3.50
C ILE A 81 3.98 -5.23 4.38
N SER A 82 3.31 -6.21 3.81
CA SER A 82 2.76 -7.35 4.56
C SER A 82 3.84 -8.36 4.96
N LEU A 83 3.66 -9.01 6.11
CA LEU A 83 4.55 -10.11 6.49
C LEU A 83 4.44 -11.30 5.52
N ILE A 84 5.58 -11.97 5.30
CA ILE A 84 5.63 -13.20 4.50
C ILE A 84 4.75 -14.26 5.16
N GLY A 85 3.79 -14.82 4.40
CA GLY A 85 2.87 -15.86 4.88
C GLY A 85 1.53 -15.38 5.40
N GLU A 86 1.25 -14.07 5.36
CA GLU A 86 -0.06 -13.53 5.72
C GLU A 86 -1.18 -14.00 4.79
N LYS A 87 -2.40 -14.12 5.35
CA LYS A 87 -3.56 -14.65 4.63
C LYS A 87 -3.93 -13.71 3.48
N GLU A 88 -4.18 -14.26 2.30
CA GLU A 88 -4.64 -13.48 1.13
C GLU A 88 -5.87 -12.61 1.46
N ARG A 89 -6.73 -13.07 2.36
CA ARG A 89 -7.89 -12.32 2.85
C ARG A 89 -7.50 -11.06 3.63
N SER A 90 -6.49 -11.10 4.51
CA SER A 90 -6.07 -9.92 5.29
C SER A 90 -5.43 -8.87 4.37
N LYS A 91 -4.60 -9.33 3.43
CA LYS A 91 -4.05 -8.47 2.36
C LYS A 91 -5.14 -7.79 1.55
N HIS A 92 -6.13 -8.55 1.07
CA HIS A 92 -7.24 -7.99 0.30
C HIS A 92 -8.04 -6.95 1.09
N GLN A 93 -8.28 -7.19 2.38
CA GLN A 93 -8.96 -6.22 3.26
C GLN A 93 -8.14 -4.94 3.42
N LEU A 94 -6.82 -5.05 3.61
CA LEU A 94 -5.93 -3.90 3.71
C LEU A 94 -5.89 -3.12 2.38
N CYS A 95 -5.77 -3.81 1.23
CA CYS A 95 -5.84 -3.17 -0.09
C CYS A 95 -7.11 -2.34 -0.25
N LYS A 96 -8.27 -2.92 0.09
CA LYS A 96 -9.57 -2.24 -0.01
C LYS A 96 -9.64 -1.03 0.93
N ALA A 97 -9.17 -1.17 2.17
CA ALA A 97 -9.18 -0.08 3.13
C ALA A 97 -8.27 1.08 2.68
N ILE A 98 -7.07 0.77 2.17
CA ILE A 98 -6.16 1.77 1.61
C ILE A 98 -6.79 2.46 0.41
N PHE A 99 -7.36 1.71 -0.54
CA PHE A 99 -7.98 2.30 -1.73
C PHE A 99 -9.15 3.24 -1.38
N ASN A 100 -10.03 2.81 -0.48
CA ASN A 100 -11.16 3.64 -0.06
C ASN A 100 -10.67 4.95 0.59
N PHE A 101 -9.71 4.87 1.52
CA PHE A 101 -9.15 6.04 2.16
C PHE A 101 -8.43 6.96 1.16
N PHE A 102 -7.65 6.37 0.25
CA PHE A 102 -6.95 7.08 -0.82
C PHE A 102 -7.91 7.84 -1.74
N ALA A 103 -8.99 7.19 -2.18
CA ALA A 103 -9.96 7.78 -3.09
C ALA A 103 -10.83 8.86 -2.42
N HIS A 104 -11.25 8.65 -1.17
CA HIS A 104 -12.28 9.48 -0.51
C HIS A 104 -11.68 10.57 0.38
N VAL A 105 -10.59 10.27 1.09
CA VAL A 105 -10.00 11.21 2.07
C VAL A 105 -8.79 11.92 1.48
N LEU A 106 -7.92 11.19 0.80
CA LEU A 106 -6.69 11.76 0.22
C LEU A 106 -6.88 12.37 -1.17
N ASN A 107 -8.10 12.31 -1.74
CA ASN A 107 -8.39 12.79 -3.10
C ASN A 107 -7.39 12.28 -4.15
N ARG A 108 -6.97 11.01 -4.02
CA ARG A 108 -6.00 10.34 -4.89
C ARG A 108 -4.61 10.97 -4.87
N ASP A 109 -4.22 11.61 -3.78
CA ASP A 109 -2.87 12.12 -3.58
C ASP A 109 -1.90 11.01 -3.16
N TRP A 110 -1.10 10.54 -4.13
CA TRP A 110 -0.09 9.51 -3.93
C TRP A 110 0.98 9.89 -2.91
N LEU A 111 1.34 11.18 -2.81
CA LEU A 111 2.35 11.63 -1.85
C LEU A 111 1.82 11.45 -0.43
N GLN A 112 0.60 11.93 -0.16
CA GLN A 112 -0.06 11.77 1.13
C GLN A 112 -0.29 10.30 1.47
N LEU A 113 -0.62 9.47 0.47
CA LEU A 113 -0.76 8.03 0.68
C LEU A 113 0.55 7.41 1.18
N PHE A 114 1.67 7.64 0.48
CA PHE A 114 2.95 7.05 0.89
C PHE A 114 3.44 7.56 2.25
N LEU A 115 3.20 8.84 2.56
CA LEU A 115 3.49 9.39 3.89
C LEU A 115 2.67 8.68 4.97
N LEU A 116 1.38 8.50 4.74
CA LEU A 116 0.50 7.77 5.66
C LEU A 116 0.98 6.32 5.85
N ILE A 117 1.34 5.60 4.77
CA ILE A 117 1.83 4.22 4.89
C ILE A 117 3.11 4.14 5.75
N LYS A 118 4.01 5.14 5.66
CA LYS A 118 5.19 5.22 6.54
C LYS A 118 4.82 5.49 8.01
N GLU A 119 3.73 6.21 8.26
CA GLU A 119 3.25 6.52 9.61
C GLU A 119 2.43 5.39 10.24
N LEU A 120 1.78 4.52 9.44
CA LEU A 120 0.89 3.47 9.93
C LEU A 120 1.48 2.55 11.02
N PRO A 121 2.75 2.09 10.93
CA PRO A 121 3.36 1.31 12.00
C PRO A 121 3.32 2.02 13.36
N ASP A 122 3.67 3.31 13.37
CA ASP A 122 3.71 4.13 14.59
C ASP A 122 2.30 4.44 15.12
N ILE A 123 1.37 4.76 14.22
CA ILE A 123 -0.03 5.03 14.57
C ILE A 123 -0.65 3.79 15.19
N ALA A 124 -0.49 2.64 14.52
CA ALA A 124 -1.13 1.39 14.91
C ALA A 124 -0.54 0.84 16.23
N SER A 125 0.78 0.94 16.40
CA SER A 125 1.49 0.29 17.51
C SER A 125 1.67 1.19 18.72
N HIS A 126 1.90 2.48 18.51
CA HIS A 126 2.26 3.44 19.56
C HIS A 126 1.21 4.54 19.78
N GLY A 127 0.10 4.51 19.04
CA GLY A 127 -0.97 5.50 19.18
C GLY A 127 -0.56 6.91 18.76
N LYS A 128 0.47 7.03 17.92
CA LYS A 128 0.91 8.31 17.36
C LYS A 128 -0.25 8.96 16.58
N ALA A 129 -0.40 10.27 16.70
CA ALA A 129 -1.35 11.01 15.88
C ALA A 129 -0.92 10.96 14.41
N ALA A 130 -1.86 10.75 13.51
CA ALA A 130 -1.61 10.80 12.07
C ALA A 130 -1.44 12.25 11.61
N SER A 131 -0.58 12.48 10.63
CA SER A 131 -0.39 13.81 10.03
C SER A 131 -1.55 14.19 9.10
N VAL A 132 -2.33 13.21 8.63
CA VAL A 132 -3.48 13.43 7.74
C VAL A 132 -4.60 14.18 8.47
N LYS A 133 -5.16 15.19 7.80
CA LYS A 133 -6.30 15.95 8.32
C LYS A 133 -7.60 15.21 8.03
N LEU A 134 -8.30 14.80 9.09
CA LEU A 134 -9.61 14.14 9.02
C LEU A 134 -10.68 15.20 9.36
N ASN A 135 -11.53 15.55 8.40
CA ASN A 135 -12.47 16.67 8.54
C ASN A 135 -13.89 16.23 8.88
N THR A 136 -14.23 14.97 8.57
CA THR A 136 -15.58 14.42 8.75
C THR A 136 -15.59 13.15 9.62
N ALA A 137 -16.78 12.80 10.12
CA ALA A 137 -16.97 11.52 10.82
C ALA A 137 -16.76 10.31 9.89
N GLU A 138 -17.03 10.47 8.60
CA GLU A 138 -16.77 9.45 7.58
C GLU A 138 -15.27 9.25 7.38
N ASP A 139 -14.48 10.34 7.29
CA ASP A 139 -13.01 10.28 7.20
C ASP A 139 -12.42 9.51 8.38
N MET A 140 -12.93 9.79 9.59
CA MET A 140 -12.54 9.09 10.82
C MET A 140 -12.88 7.60 10.76
N SER A 141 -14.07 7.24 10.27
CA SER A 141 -14.49 5.83 10.11
C SER A 141 -13.60 5.08 9.11
N LEU A 142 -13.30 5.69 7.96
CA LEU A 142 -12.39 5.13 6.96
C LEU A 142 -10.98 4.98 7.53
N PHE A 143 -10.50 5.95 8.29
CA PHE A 143 -9.19 5.90 8.95
C PHE A 143 -9.11 4.79 9.99
N GLN A 144 -10.14 4.61 10.83
CA GLN A 144 -10.22 3.52 11.80
C GLN A 144 -10.25 2.15 11.13
N SER A 145 -11.00 2.02 10.03
CA SER A 145 -11.04 0.81 9.22
C SER A 145 -9.66 0.47 8.64
N LEU A 146 -8.95 1.48 8.11
CA LEU A 146 -7.57 1.34 7.62
C LEU A 146 -6.63 0.86 8.73
N CYS A 147 -6.63 1.52 9.89
CA CYS A 147 -5.77 1.14 11.02
C CYS A 147 -6.06 -0.30 11.49
N SER A 148 -7.34 -0.70 11.51
CA SER A 148 -7.76 -2.04 11.92
C SER A 148 -7.30 -3.10 10.92
N ALA A 149 -7.49 -2.85 9.62
CA ALA A 149 -7.03 -3.75 8.57
C ALA A 149 -5.49 -3.88 8.56
N TYR A 150 -4.79 -2.77 8.80
CA TYR A 150 -3.34 -2.75 8.90
C TYR A 150 -2.84 -3.62 10.06
N LYS A 151 -3.42 -3.49 11.26
CA LYS A 151 -3.04 -4.33 12.43
C LYS A 151 -3.22 -5.82 12.18
N VAL A 152 -4.28 -6.20 11.47
CA VAL A 152 -4.55 -7.61 11.14
C VAL A 152 -3.55 -8.15 10.12
N CYS A 153 -3.16 -7.34 9.13
CA CYS A 153 -2.29 -7.77 8.03
C CYS A 153 -0.80 -7.57 8.32
N CYS A 154 -0.45 -6.69 9.23
CA CYS A 154 0.91 -6.33 9.61
C CYS A 154 1.05 -6.39 11.15
N PRO A 155 0.78 -7.54 11.79
CA PRO A 155 0.87 -7.64 13.25
C PRO A 155 2.29 -7.28 13.67
N THR A 156 2.41 -6.31 14.58
CA THR A 156 3.70 -6.04 15.22
C THR A 156 4.14 -7.30 15.93
N SER A 157 5.32 -7.81 15.56
CA SER A 157 5.95 -8.87 16.34
C SER A 157 6.05 -8.37 17.78
N THR A 158 5.28 -9.00 18.67
CA THR A 158 5.41 -8.82 20.11
C THR A 158 6.79 -9.36 20.49
N VAL A 159 7.83 -8.54 20.34
CA VAL A 159 9.06 -8.79 21.08
C VAL A 159 8.72 -8.45 22.53
N GLU A 160 8.28 -9.49 23.25
CA GLU A 160 8.43 -9.59 24.69
C GLU A 160 9.85 -9.17 25.04
N THR A 161 10.03 -7.89 25.41
CA THR A 161 11.15 -7.53 26.26
C THR A 161 10.74 -8.00 27.65
N ALA A 162 10.83 -9.33 27.85
CA ALA A 162 10.86 -9.92 29.16
C ALA A 162 11.96 -9.19 29.94
N ALA A 163 11.55 -8.33 30.87
CA ALA A 163 12.44 -7.80 31.88
C ALA A 163 13.04 -9.00 32.62
N LYS A 164 14.25 -9.42 32.25
CA LYS A 164 15.02 -10.33 33.08
C LYS A 164 15.20 -9.64 34.44
N PRO A 165 14.78 -10.24 35.56
CA PRO A 165 15.19 -9.72 36.85
C PRO A 165 16.72 -9.90 36.91
N VAL A 166 17.43 -8.78 36.98
CA VAL A 166 18.85 -8.77 37.35
C VAL A 166 18.90 -9.26 38.80
N VAL A 167 19.21 -10.54 38.97
CA VAL A 167 19.60 -11.10 40.27
C VAL A 167 20.94 -10.45 40.62
N THR A 168 20.92 -9.46 41.51
CA THR A 168 22.10 -8.93 42.16
C THR A 168 22.62 -9.98 43.14
N ALA A 169 23.57 -10.80 42.69
CA ALA A 169 24.37 -11.61 43.60
C ALA A 169 25.35 -10.68 44.34
N LYS A 170 24.99 -10.30 45.57
CA LYS A 170 25.93 -9.80 46.57
C LYS A 170 26.88 -10.94 46.91
N ALA A 171 28.15 -10.83 46.54
CA ALA A 171 29.19 -11.63 47.15
C ALA A 171 29.56 -10.97 48.48
N ASP A 172 29.01 -11.50 49.57
CA ASP A 172 29.51 -11.22 50.92
C ASP A 172 30.86 -11.93 51.10
N ASN A 173 31.85 -11.15 51.52
CA ASN A 173 33.12 -11.64 52.05
C ASN A 173 32.89 -12.50 53.29
N HIS A 174 33.51 -13.68 53.37
CA HIS A 174 34.07 -14.24 54.61
C HIS A 174 34.93 -15.47 54.27
N LYS A 175 36.26 -15.35 54.29
CA LYS A 175 37.13 -15.75 55.42
C LYS A 175 38.60 -15.65 55.02
#